data_AF-A0A957PV59-F1
#
_entry.id   AF-A0A957PV59-F1
#
_cell.length_a   1.000
_cell.length_b   1.000
_cell.length_c   1.000
_cell.angle_alpha   90.00
_cell.angle_beta   90.00
_cell.angle_gamma   90.00
#
_symmetry.space_group_name_H-M   'P 1'
#
loop_
_entity.id
_entity.type
_entity.pdbx_description
1 polymer ?
#
loop_
_entity_poly.entity_id
_entity_poly.type
_entity_poly.pdbx_seq_one_letter_code
_entity_poly.pdbx_strand_id
1 'polypeptide(L)'
;MRSRLLSIIRKEFIQILRDPRTLVLIILMPIMQLFLLGYAATTDVKNISMAVWDQSHTQQSRALLDAFRVANYFSIDYMIGSEDEYRTLIESGKIRAALIIPPDYDIRLLEGKAQVSLVLDGSDATVGGTALSVAKLIGQSYATKILSEQTALTGRQAAFAPPLDVRTQVWYNPDLIAAYFNVPGVIGMILYFITALLTASAVVRERERGTIEQLIVTPIRSWELVVGKILPYAILAFIDTLEILVIGHWWFGVPVRGHVGLVFLLSGLFVISSLGI
;
A
#
# COMPACT_ATOMS: atom_id res chain seq x y z
N MET A 1 9.04 -34.85 -31.59
CA MET A 1 8.51 -33.54 -31.12
C MET A 1 8.87 -33.27 -29.65
N ARG A 2 8.46 -34.11 -28.68
CA ARG A 2 8.79 -33.88 -27.24
C ARG A 2 10.29 -33.73 -26.91
N SER A 3 11.18 -34.45 -27.60
CA SER A 3 12.63 -34.40 -27.33
C SER A 3 13.30 -33.06 -27.70
N ARG A 4 12.82 -32.37 -28.74
CA ARG A 4 13.42 -31.09 -29.20
C ARG A 4 13.07 -29.95 -28.25
N LEU A 5 11.80 -29.80 -27.90
CA LEU A 5 11.33 -28.81 -26.93
C LEU A 5 12.02 -28.98 -25.56
N LEU A 6 12.07 -30.21 -25.05
CA LEU A 6 12.78 -30.48 -23.78
C LEU A 6 14.27 -30.12 -23.84
N SER A 7 14.91 -30.32 -25.00
CA SER A 7 16.33 -30.00 -25.17
C SER A 7 16.57 -28.49 -25.13
N ILE A 8 15.68 -27.69 -25.73
CA ILE A 8 15.73 -26.22 -25.67
C ILE A 8 15.53 -25.76 -24.23
N ILE A 9 14.48 -26.25 -23.56
CA ILE A 9 14.20 -25.92 -22.16
C ILE A 9 15.39 -26.25 -21.26
N ARG A 10 15.96 -27.46 -21.40
CA ARG A 10 17.11 -27.91 -20.62
C ARG A 10 18.35 -27.05 -20.89
N LYS A 11 18.61 -26.70 -22.14
CA LYS A 11 19.71 -25.80 -22.52
C LYS A 11 19.55 -24.46 -21.82
N GLU A 12 18.38 -23.84 -21.89
CA GLU A 12 18.12 -22.53 -21.26
C GLU A 12 18.25 -22.59 -19.74
N PHE A 13 17.70 -23.61 -19.08
CA PHE A 13 17.88 -23.80 -17.63
C PHE A 13 19.36 -23.90 -17.24
N ILE A 14 20.14 -24.75 -17.91
CA ILE A 14 21.57 -24.90 -17.64
C ILE A 14 22.29 -23.56 -17.85
N GLN A 15 21.88 -22.81 -18.87
CA GLN A 15 22.46 -21.53 -19.22
C GLN A 15 22.15 -20.42 -18.23
N ILE A 16 20.99 -20.44 -17.59
CA ILE A 16 20.62 -19.51 -16.52
C ILE A 16 21.33 -19.89 -15.23
N LEU A 17 21.29 -21.17 -14.86
CA LEU A 17 21.95 -21.68 -13.64
C LEU A 17 23.48 -21.53 -13.66
N ARG A 18 24.10 -21.48 -14.84
CA ARG A 18 25.54 -21.23 -14.99
C ARG A 18 25.90 -19.75 -15.06
N ASP A 19 24.93 -18.85 -15.12
CA ASP A 19 25.18 -17.41 -15.16
C ASP A 19 24.98 -16.82 -13.75
N PRO A 20 26.06 -16.64 -12.97
CA PRO A 20 25.96 -16.18 -11.59
C PRO A 20 25.36 -14.77 -11.49
N ARG A 21 25.54 -13.93 -12.52
CA ARG A 21 24.95 -12.59 -12.53
C ARG A 21 23.43 -12.68 -12.62
N THR A 22 22.93 -13.51 -13.52
CA THR A 22 21.49 -13.75 -13.67
C THR A 22 20.90 -14.36 -12.40
N LEU A 23 21.58 -15.32 -11.76
CA LEU A 23 21.10 -15.90 -10.49
C LEU A 23 21.06 -14.89 -9.34
N VAL A 24 22.10 -14.06 -9.18
CA VAL A 24 22.12 -13.01 -8.16
C VAL A 24 20.98 -12.01 -8.40
N LEU A 25 20.72 -11.64 -9.66
CA LEU A 25 19.63 -10.72 -10.00
C LEU A 25 18.24 -11.33 -9.77
N ILE A 26 18.06 -12.64 -9.92
CA ILE A 26 16.76 -13.29 -9.74
C ILE A 26 16.47 -13.60 -8.27
N ILE A 27 17.50 -13.87 -7.45
CA ILE A 27 17.31 -14.31 -6.06
C ILE A 27 17.62 -13.17 -5.09
N LEU A 28 18.82 -12.60 -5.17
CA LEU A 28 19.28 -11.64 -4.15
C LEU A 28 18.65 -10.26 -4.32
N MET A 29 18.47 -9.79 -5.56
CA MET A 29 17.93 -8.46 -5.82
C MET A 29 16.47 -8.29 -5.34
N PRO A 30 15.56 -9.26 -5.55
CA PRO A 30 14.20 -9.25 -5.00
C PRO A 30 14.15 -9.19 -3.49
N ILE A 31 14.98 -10.00 -2.81
CA ILE A 31 15.11 -9.97 -1.35
C ILE A 31 15.53 -8.57 -0.92
N MET A 32 16.62 -8.04 -1.49
CA MET A 32 17.11 -6.69 -1.18
C MET A 32 16.03 -5.63 -1.41
N GLN A 33 15.30 -5.70 -2.53
CA GLN A 33 14.19 -4.78 -2.82
C GLN A 33 13.05 -4.90 -1.80
N LEU A 34 12.69 -6.12 -1.40
CA LEU A 34 11.66 -6.36 -0.39
C LEU A 34 12.07 -5.76 0.96
N PHE A 35 13.32 -5.92 1.38
CA PHE A 35 13.81 -5.31 2.61
C PHE A 35 13.90 -3.78 2.50
N LEU A 36 14.48 -3.26 1.42
CA LEU A 36 14.61 -1.82 1.22
C LEU A 36 13.23 -1.15 1.13
N LEU A 37 12.35 -1.61 0.25
CA LEU A 37 11.06 -0.97 0.01
C LEU A 37 10.00 -1.35 1.06
N GLY A 38 10.07 -2.56 1.63
CA GLY A 38 9.17 -3.00 2.68
C GLY A 38 9.34 -2.23 3.99
N TYR A 39 10.57 -1.76 4.29
CA TYR A 39 10.86 -0.93 5.46
C TYR A 39 10.93 0.58 5.15
N ALA A 40 11.33 1.01 3.95
CA ALA A 40 11.59 2.44 3.65
C ALA A 40 10.36 3.27 3.22
N ALA A 41 9.16 2.70 3.23
CA ALA A 41 7.95 3.38 2.75
C ALA A 41 7.33 4.33 3.80
N THR A 42 8.08 5.35 4.22
CA THR A 42 7.51 6.55 4.83
C THR A 42 7.35 7.61 3.73
N THR A 43 6.13 7.76 3.24
CA THR A 43 5.75 8.83 2.31
C THR A 43 5.00 9.91 3.08
N ASP A 44 5.32 11.18 2.84
CA ASP A 44 4.52 12.29 3.37
C ASP A 44 3.14 12.29 2.69
N VAL A 45 2.09 12.03 3.46
CA VAL A 45 0.72 11.96 2.96
C VAL A 45 0.01 13.30 3.20
N LYS A 46 -0.53 13.88 2.13
CA LYS A 46 -1.38 15.08 2.16
C LYS A 46 -2.69 14.82 1.41
N ASN A 47 -3.69 15.67 1.60
CA ASN A 47 -5.02 15.58 0.95
C ASN A 47 -5.76 14.26 1.23
N ILE A 48 -5.81 13.85 2.48
CA ILE A 48 -6.57 12.69 2.94
C ILE A 48 -8.06 13.02 2.81
N SER A 49 -8.75 12.37 1.86
CA SER A 49 -10.18 12.55 1.65
C SER A 49 -10.96 12.18 2.91
N MET A 50 -11.78 13.11 3.39
CA MET A 50 -12.49 13.04 4.66
C MET A 50 -13.97 13.34 4.47
N ALA A 51 -14.83 12.54 5.09
CA ALA A 51 -16.22 12.89 5.31
C ALA A 51 -16.43 13.47 6.71
N VAL A 52 -17.44 14.34 6.86
CA VAL A 52 -17.79 14.96 8.13
C VAL A 52 -19.25 14.69 8.45
N TRP A 53 -19.50 14.08 9.62
CA TRP A 53 -20.80 13.99 10.23
C TRP A 53 -20.88 15.00 11.38
N ASP A 54 -21.31 16.22 11.07
CA ASP A 54 -21.55 17.25 12.08
C ASP A 54 -22.99 17.15 12.55
N GLN A 55 -23.22 16.61 13.76
CA GLN A 55 -24.56 16.56 14.36
C GLN A 55 -24.87 17.79 15.22
N SER A 56 -23.86 18.59 15.58
CA SER A 56 -24.01 19.77 16.44
C SER A 56 -24.46 20.98 15.64
N HIS A 57 -23.95 21.16 14.42
CA HIS A 57 -24.25 22.31 13.54
C HIS A 57 -24.02 23.69 14.18
N THR A 58 -23.12 23.77 15.15
CA THR A 58 -22.83 24.98 15.94
C THR A 58 -21.68 25.79 15.34
N GLN A 59 -21.43 27.00 15.89
CA GLN A 59 -20.26 27.79 15.50
C GLN A 59 -18.95 27.08 15.91
N GLN A 60 -18.98 26.38 17.03
CA GLN A 60 -17.88 25.64 17.61
C GLN A 60 -17.53 24.42 16.74
N SER A 61 -18.54 23.69 16.24
CA SER A 61 -18.30 22.58 15.30
C SER A 61 -17.66 23.08 14.01
N ARG A 62 -18.17 24.17 13.43
CA ARG A 62 -17.59 24.82 12.24
C ARG A 62 -16.15 25.28 12.45
N ALA A 63 -15.84 25.87 13.60
CA ALA A 63 -14.49 26.30 13.93
C ALA A 63 -13.49 25.13 14.04
N LEU A 64 -13.93 23.96 14.52
CA LEU A 64 -13.13 22.74 14.51
C LEU A 64 -12.89 22.27 13.06
N LEU A 65 -13.93 22.26 12.21
CA LEU A 65 -13.80 21.88 10.80
C LEU A 65 -12.84 22.82 10.05
N ASP A 66 -12.86 24.11 10.35
CA ASP A 66 -11.93 25.07 9.77
C ASP A 66 -10.49 24.82 10.22
N ALA A 67 -10.25 24.36 11.46
CA ALA A 67 -8.93 23.94 11.89
C ALA A 67 -8.41 22.73 11.08
N PHE A 68 -9.29 21.77 10.76
CA PHE A 68 -8.95 20.65 9.88
C PHE A 68 -8.67 21.10 8.43
N ARG A 69 -9.41 22.09 7.91
CA ARG A 69 -9.17 22.65 6.57
C ARG A 69 -7.85 23.41 6.48
N VAL A 70 -7.54 24.25 7.46
CA VAL A 70 -6.31 25.07 7.47
C VAL A 70 -5.04 24.19 7.55
N ALA A 71 -5.13 23.03 8.20
CA ALA A 71 -4.02 22.10 8.28
C ALA A 71 -3.57 21.55 6.90
N ASN A 72 -4.43 21.58 5.86
CA ASN A 72 -4.15 21.07 4.51
C ASN A 72 -3.71 19.59 4.44
N TYR A 73 -3.98 18.81 5.48
CA TYR A 73 -3.77 17.36 5.48
C TYR A 73 -5.03 16.60 5.12
N PHE A 74 -6.21 17.17 5.40
CA PHE A 74 -7.51 16.56 5.13
C PHE A 74 -8.28 17.39 4.10
N SER A 75 -8.86 16.72 3.11
CA SER A 75 -9.81 17.33 2.17
C SER A 75 -11.22 16.93 2.61
N ILE A 76 -12.03 17.91 3.03
CA ILE A 76 -13.43 17.65 3.41
C ILE A 76 -14.27 17.59 2.13
N ASP A 77 -14.46 16.38 1.61
CA ASP A 77 -15.11 16.16 0.32
C ASP A 77 -16.60 15.84 0.46
N TYR A 78 -17.02 15.32 1.61
CA TYR A 78 -18.39 14.87 1.85
C TYR A 78 -18.92 15.36 3.20
N MET A 79 -20.17 15.81 3.19
CA MET A 79 -20.98 16.01 4.40
C MET A 79 -22.01 14.88 4.45
N ILE A 80 -22.04 14.14 5.55
CA ILE A 80 -22.81 12.91 5.70
C ILE A 80 -23.85 13.06 6.80
N GLY A 81 -24.97 12.36 6.65
CA GLY A 81 -26.11 12.44 7.58
C GLY A 81 -26.31 11.19 8.43
N SER A 82 -25.63 10.09 8.12
CA SER A 82 -25.86 8.80 8.76
C SER A 82 -24.59 7.96 8.91
N GLU A 83 -24.66 6.99 9.83
CA GLU A 83 -23.57 6.04 10.07
C GLU A 83 -23.31 5.12 8.87
N ASP A 84 -24.37 4.64 8.22
CA ASP A 84 -24.26 3.75 7.06
C ASP A 84 -23.58 4.43 5.86
N GLU A 85 -23.75 5.74 5.71
CA GLU A 85 -23.19 6.51 4.61
C GLU A 85 -21.67 6.61 4.69
N TYR A 86 -21.11 6.90 5.87
CA TYR A 86 -19.64 6.96 6.01
C TYR A 86 -19.00 5.58 5.92
N ARG A 87 -19.68 4.54 6.41
CA ARG A 87 -19.23 3.15 6.26
C ARG A 87 -19.12 2.77 4.79
N THR A 88 -20.16 3.05 4.01
CA THR A 88 -20.19 2.80 2.56
C THR A 88 -19.12 3.60 1.82
N LEU A 89 -18.88 4.87 2.21
CA LEU A 89 -17.85 5.71 1.60
C LEU A 89 -16.42 5.21 1.91
N ILE A 90 -16.17 4.72 3.13
CA ILE A 90 -14.88 4.10 3.50
C ILE A 90 -14.68 2.79 2.73
N GLU A 91 -15.69 1.91 2.72
CA GLU A 91 -15.60 0.60 2.05
C GLU A 91 -15.45 0.72 0.52
N SER A 92 -16.07 1.73 -0.09
CA SER A 92 -15.88 2.03 -1.52
C SER A 92 -14.57 2.74 -1.84
N GLY A 93 -13.76 3.09 -0.82
CA GLY A 93 -12.48 3.77 -0.97
C GLY A 93 -12.58 5.24 -1.41
N LYS A 94 -13.78 5.84 -1.37
CA LYS A 94 -14.00 7.24 -1.74
C LYS A 94 -13.46 8.22 -0.69
N ILE A 95 -13.47 7.81 0.57
CA ILE A 95 -12.88 8.55 1.69
C ILE A 95 -11.93 7.64 2.47
N ARG A 96 -10.99 8.25 3.19
CA ARG A 96 -10.00 7.56 4.04
C ARG A 96 -10.14 7.91 5.51
N ALA A 97 -10.94 8.93 5.81
CA ALA A 97 -11.26 9.37 7.15
C ALA A 97 -12.72 9.81 7.27
N ALA A 98 -13.34 9.62 8.43
CA ALA A 98 -14.63 10.21 8.76
C ALA A 98 -14.57 10.87 10.14
N LEU A 99 -14.86 12.16 10.22
CA LEU A 99 -14.93 12.91 11.47
C LEU A 99 -16.39 12.99 11.94
N ILE A 100 -16.64 12.52 13.15
CA ILE A 100 -17.96 12.48 13.78
C ILE A 100 -17.96 13.47 14.95
N ILE A 101 -18.81 14.48 14.83
CA ILE A 101 -19.02 15.50 15.87
C ILE A 101 -20.39 15.22 16.51
N PRO A 102 -20.45 14.90 17.81
CA PRO A 102 -21.70 14.57 18.48
C PRO A 102 -22.61 15.80 18.62
N PRO A 103 -23.93 15.61 18.80
CA PRO A 103 -24.90 16.71 18.82
C PRO A 103 -24.68 17.67 20.00
N ASP A 104 -24.14 17.18 21.12
CA ASP A 104 -23.88 17.93 22.35
C ASP A 104 -22.43 18.46 22.45
N TYR A 105 -21.72 18.52 21.32
CA TYR A 105 -20.32 18.95 21.25
C TYR A 105 -20.09 20.33 21.87
N ASP A 106 -20.93 21.32 21.57
CA ASP A 106 -20.81 22.69 22.07
C ASP A 106 -20.96 22.79 23.59
N ILE A 107 -21.95 22.09 24.15
CA ILE A 107 -22.19 22.03 25.60
C ILE A 107 -21.00 21.36 26.28
N ARG A 108 -20.56 20.19 25.77
CA ARG A 108 -19.43 19.46 26.34
C ARG A 108 -18.11 20.21 26.21
N LEU A 109 -17.96 21.05 25.18
CA LEU A 109 -16.75 21.87 25.00
C LEU A 109 -16.63 22.92 26.10
N LEU A 110 -17.75 23.53 26.50
CA LEU A 110 -17.79 24.47 27.63
C LEU A 110 -17.50 23.78 28.97
N GLU A 111 -17.91 22.53 29.12
CA GLU A 111 -17.61 21.71 30.30
C GLU A 111 -16.19 21.12 30.31
N GLY A 112 -15.40 21.32 29.24
CA GLY A 112 -14.07 20.74 29.08
C GLY A 112 -14.07 19.21 28.87
N LYS A 113 -15.17 18.66 28.33
CA LYS A 113 -15.41 17.23 28.11
C LYS A 113 -15.79 16.91 26.67
N ALA A 114 -15.51 17.79 25.71
CA ALA A 114 -15.86 17.53 24.32
C ALA A 114 -15.05 16.35 23.78
N GLN A 115 -15.74 15.45 23.09
CA GLN A 115 -15.16 14.30 22.42
C GLN A 115 -15.62 14.30 20.98
N VAL A 116 -14.68 14.15 20.07
CA VAL A 116 -14.96 13.93 18.64
C VAL A 116 -14.32 12.62 18.23
N SER A 117 -14.98 11.88 17.35
CA SER A 117 -14.47 10.59 16.87
C SER A 117 -13.98 10.72 15.45
N LEU A 118 -12.75 10.31 15.19
CA LEU A 118 -12.16 10.22 13.87
C LEU A 118 -11.99 8.75 13.51
N VAL A 119 -12.79 8.30 12.56
CA VAL A 119 -12.66 6.97 11.97
C VAL A 119 -11.66 7.03 10.83
N LEU A 120 -10.70 6.11 10.77
CA LEU A 120 -9.66 6.04 9.75
C LEU A 120 -9.63 4.68 9.07
N ASP A 121 -9.44 4.70 7.75
CA ASP A 121 -9.03 3.52 6.98
C ASP A 121 -7.52 3.34 7.08
N GLY A 122 -7.08 2.35 7.87
CA GLY A 122 -5.66 2.00 7.99
C GLY A 122 -5.20 0.93 7.00
N SER A 123 -5.97 0.64 5.94
CA SER A 123 -5.53 -0.24 4.85
C SER A 123 -4.14 0.15 4.35
N ASP A 124 -3.87 1.46 4.28
CA ASP A 124 -2.53 2.03 4.18
C ASP A 124 -2.11 2.58 5.55
N ALA A 125 -1.15 1.90 6.17
CA ALA A 125 -0.66 2.25 7.49
C ALA A 125 0.05 3.61 7.52
N THR A 126 0.71 4.01 6.43
CA THR A 126 1.44 5.27 6.34
C THR A 126 0.45 6.44 6.31
N VAL A 127 -0.61 6.31 5.51
CA VAL A 127 -1.74 7.26 5.48
C VAL A 127 -2.44 7.29 6.84
N GLY A 128 -2.77 6.12 7.40
CA GLY A 128 -3.47 6.01 8.69
C GLY A 128 -2.68 6.59 9.86
N GLY A 129 -1.38 6.32 9.94
CA GLY A 129 -0.49 6.86 10.99
C GLY A 129 -0.26 8.36 10.88
N THR A 130 -0.14 8.88 9.65
CA THR A 130 -0.07 10.32 9.40
C THR A 130 -1.37 11.00 9.79
N ALA A 131 -2.52 10.48 9.34
CA ALA A 131 -3.84 11.00 9.69
C ALA A 131 -4.06 11.03 11.20
N LEU A 132 -3.72 9.94 11.90
CA LEU A 132 -3.81 9.82 13.35
C LEU A 132 -2.99 10.90 14.05
N SER A 133 -1.73 11.06 13.65
CA SER A 133 -0.80 12.02 14.28
C SER A 133 -1.25 13.46 14.05
N VAL A 134 -1.63 13.79 12.81
CA VAL A 134 -2.10 15.14 12.44
C VAL A 134 -3.42 15.47 13.13
N ALA A 135 -4.38 14.54 13.19
CA ALA A 135 -5.65 14.77 13.88
C ALA A 135 -5.47 15.05 15.37
N LYS A 136 -4.55 14.35 16.04
CA LYS A 136 -4.19 14.62 17.44
C LYS A 136 -3.56 16.01 17.59
N LEU A 137 -2.66 16.41 16.69
CA LEU A 137 -2.06 17.74 16.70
C LEU A 137 -3.10 18.85 16.47
N ILE A 138 -4.03 18.66 15.53
CA ILE A 138 -5.14 19.60 15.30
C ILE A 138 -6.02 19.71 16.56
N GLY A 139 -6.41 18.58 17.14
CA GLY A 139 -7.18 18.55 18.39
C GLY A 139 -6.48 19.28 19.54
N GLN A 140 -5.19 19.02 19.75
CA GLN A 140 -4.39 19.66 20.80
C GLN A 140 -4.20 21.16 20.56
N SER A 141 -3.91 21.58 19.34
CA SER A 141 -3.75 23.00 18.99
C SER A 141 -5.06 23.77 19.14
N TYR A 142 -6.19 23.19 18.72
CA TYR A 142 -7.52 23.77 18.89
C TYR A 142 -7.92 23.84 20.38
N ALA A 143 -7.68 22.77 21.14
CA ALA A 143 -7.87 22.76 22.59
C ALA A 143 -7.07 23.86 23.29
N THR A 144 -5.79 24.03 22.91
CA THR A 144 -4.91 25.09 23.45
C THR A 144 -5.43 26.48 23.12
N LYS A 145 -5.92 26.69 21.89
CA LYS A 145 -6.54 27.96 21.47
C LYS A 145 -7.74 28.30 22.35
N ILE A 146 -8.66 27.36 22.55
CA ILE A 146 -9.85 27.58 23.41
C ILE A 146 -9.44 27.92 24.84
N LEU A 147 -8.48 27.19 25.41
CA LEU A 147 -7.99 27.46 26.77
C LEU A 147 -7.40 28.87 26.87
N SER A 148 -6.65 29.32 25.86
CA SER A 148 -6.07 30.67 25.84
C SER A 148 -7.14 31.77 25.77
N GLU A 149 -8.19 31.57 24.96
CA GLU A 149 -9.31 32.50 24.82
C GLU A 149 -10.13 32.57 26.12
N GLN A 150 -10.43 31.43 26.75
CA GLN A 150 -11.13 31.39 28.03
C GLN A 150 -10.34 32.05 29.17
N THR A 151 -9.02 31.83 29.22
CA THR A 151 -8.14 32.45 30.22
C THR A 151 -8.09 33.97 30.03
N ALA A 152 -8.03 34.46 28.79
CA ALA A 152 -8.05 35.88 28.47
C ALA A 152 -9.38 36.56 28.85
N LEU A 153 -10.50 35.85 28.73
CA LEU A 153 -11.83 36.38 29.05
C LEU A 153 -12.18 36.33 30.54
N THR A 154 -11.70 35.31 31.28
CA THR A 154 -12.10 35.07 32.68
C THR A 154 -11.02 35.37 33.71
N GLY A 155 -9.76 35.57 33.30
CA GLY A 155 -8.63 35.84 34.19
C GLY A 155 -8.28 34.68 35.15
N ARG A 156 -8.94 33.52 35.03
CA ARG A 156 -8.67 32.31 35.81
C ARG A 156 -7.78 31.38 35.00
N GLN A 157 -6.75 30.82 35.62
CA GLN A 157 -5.98 29.72 35.03
C GLN A 157 -6.94 28.57 34.74
N ALA A 158 -7.07 28.21 33.46
CA ALA A 158 -7.89 27.09 33.04
C ALA A 158 -7.37 25.78 33.64
N ALA A 159 -8.29 24.85 33.92
CA ALA A 159 -7.92 23.52 34.42
C ALA A 159 -7.00 22.80 33.42
N PHE A 160 -6.04 22.03 33.92
CA PHE A 160 -5.03 21.30 33.13
C PHE A 160 -5.58 20.19 32.21
N ALA A 161 -6.91 20.01 32.14
CA ALA A 161 -7.53 19.02 31.26
C ALA A 161 -7.83 19.66 29.89
N PRO A 162 -7.35 19.09 28.77
CA PRO A 162 -7.65 19.61 27.45
C PRO A 162 -9.17 19.53 27.19
N PRO A 163 -9.82 20.63 26.76
CA PRO A 163 -11.27 20.69 26.62
C PRO A 163 -11.83 19.83 25.46
N LEU A 164 -10.94 19.33 24.59
CA LEU A 164 -11.26 18.50 23.44
C LEU A 164 -10.38 17.24 23.42
N ASP A 165 -11.01 16.07 23.37
CA ASP A 165 -10.37 14.77 23.12
C ASP A 165 -10.77 14.25 21.73
N VAL A 166 -9.77 14.07 20.85
CA VAL A 166 -9.96 13.50 19.51
C VAL A 166 -9.71 11.99 19.60
N ARG A 167 -10.78 11.23 19.72
CA ARG A 167 -10.72 9.77 19.76
C ARG A 167 -10.59 9.25 18.35
N THR A 168 -9.61 8.40 18.12
CA THR A 168 -9.30 7.87 16.78
C THR A 168 -9.56 6.38 16.77
N GLN A 169 -10.30 5.92 15.76
CA GLN A 169 -10.62 4.51 15.57
C GLN A 169 -10.17 4.08 14.18
N VAL A 170 -9.24 3.12 14.12
CA VAL A 170 -8.71 2.59 12.87
C VAL A 170 -9.44 1.29 12.53
N TRP A 171 -10.09 1.22 11.38
CA TRP A 171 -10.92 0.06 10.99
C TRP A 171 -10.12 -1.08 10.36
N TYR A 172 -9.24 -0.75 9.42
CA TYR A 172 -8.32 -1.70 8.78
C TYR A 172 -6.93 -1.52 9.35
N ASN A 173 -6.22 -2.59 9.72
CA ASN A 173 -4.88 -2.55 10.32
C ASN A 173 -4.76 -1.61 11.56
N PRO A 174 -5.40 -1.96 12.69
CA PRO A 174 -5.41 -1.11 13.89
C PRO A 174 -4.02 -0.77 14.43
N ASP A 175 -3.06 -1.67 14.25
CA ASP A 175 -1.66 -1.50 14.67
C ASP A 175 -0.84 -0.65 13.69
N LEU A 176 -1.42 -0.26 12.55
CA LEU A 176 -0.78 0.53 11.49
C LEU A 176 0.58 -0.07 11.10
N ILE A 177 0.61 -1.39 10.90
CA ILE A 177 1.81 -2.10 10.46
C ILE A 177 2.01 -1.83 8.97
N ALA A 178 3.02 -1.04 8.62
CA ALA A 178 3.34 -0.64 7.24
C ALA A 178 3.57 -1.83 6.30
N ALA A 179 4.13 -2.92 6.82
CA ALA A 179 4.38 -4.12 6.04
C ALA A 179 3.11 -4.71 5.42
N TYR A 180 1.94 -4.57 6.07
CA TYR A 180 0.69 -5.17 5.57
C TYR A 180 0.18 -4.51 4.28
N PHE A 181 0.53 -3.25 4.05
CA PHE A 181 0.20 -2.53 2.83
C PHE A 181 1.33 -2.57 1.80
N ASN A 182 2.56 -2.27 2.25
CA ASN A 182 3.69 -2.08 1.35
C ASN A 182 4.19 -3.39 0.75
N VAL A 183 4.27 -4.46 1.55
CA VAL A 183 4.84 -5.74 1.07
C VAL A 183 4.05 -6.26 -0.13
N PRO A 184 2.71 -6.42 -0.10
CA PRO A 184 1.95 -6.86 -1.27
C PRO A 184 2.19 -6.03 -2.53
N GLY A 185 2.24 -4.69 -2.40
CA GLY A 185 2.53 -3.80 -3.52
C GLY A 185 3.94 -3.99 -4.07
N VAL A 186 4.92 -4.16 -3.19
CA VAL A 186 6.31 -4.44 -3.54
C VAL A 186 6.45 -5.79 -4.23
N ILE A 187 5.69 -6.83 -3.85
CA ILE A 187 5.68 -8.13 -4.57
C ILE A 187 5.33 -7.91 -6.05
N GLY A 188 4.25 -7.19 -6.33
CA GLY A 188 3.83 -6.91 -7.71
C GLY A 188 4.89 -6.12 -8.50
N MET A 189 5.50 -5.11 -7.86
CA MET A 189 6.56 -4.31 -8.47
C MET A 189 7.83 -5.13 -8.75
N ILE A 190 8.22 -6.01 -7.83
CA ILE A 190 9.36 -6.91 -8.01
C ILE A 190 9.10 -7.88 -9.17
N LEU A 191 7.92 -8.52 -9.20
CA LEU A 191 7.55 -9.43 -10.30
C LEU A 191 7.58 -8.71 -11.65
N TYR A 192 7.07 -7.48 -11.72
CA TYR A 192 7.16 -6.67 -12.94
C TYR A 192 8.61 -6.41 -13.35
N PHE A 193 9.45 -5.98 -12.39
CA PHE A 193 10.83 -5.63 -12.67
C PHE A 193 11.65 -6.84 -13.12
N ILE A 194 11.50 -7.99 -12.46
CA ILE A 194 12.18 -9.24 -12.82
C ILE A 194 11.75 -9.71 -14.19
N THR A 195 10.45 -9.77 -14.46
CA THR A 195 9.96 -10.24 -15.77
C THR A 195 10.44 -9.34 -16.90
N ALA A 196 10.41 -8.01 -16.73
CA ALA A 196 10.99 -7.06 -17.67
C ALA A 196 12.50 -7.27 -17.88
N LEU A 197 13.25 -7.48 -16.78
CA LEU A 197 14.69 -7.72 -16.83
C LEU A 197 15.03 -9.05 -17.51
N LEU A 198 14.25 -10.10 -17.25
CA LEU A 198 14.41 -11.42 -17.87
C LEU A 198 14.13 -11.36 -19.37
N THR A 199 13.05 -10.68 -19.79
CA THR A 199 12.76 -10.46 -21.21
C THR A 199 13.88 -9.67 -21.89
N ALA A 200 14.32 -8.56 -21.30
CA ALA A 200 15.39 -7.73 -21.84
C ALA A 200 16.71 -8.52 -21.96
N SER A 201 17.10 -9.24 -20.91
CA SER A 201 18.32 -10.05 -20.92
C SER A 201 18.26 -11.20 -21.92
N ALA A 202 17.10 -11.84 -22.10
CA ALA A 202 16.91 -12.88 -23.10
C ALA A 202 17.11 -12.32 -24.53
N VAL A 203 16.59 -11.14 -24.82
CA VAL A 203 16.73 -10.48 -26.13
C VAL A 203 18.16 -10.01 -26.37
N VAL A 204 18.75 -9.30 -25.40
CA VAL A 204 20.13 -8.76 -25.51
C VAL A 204 21.13 -9.89 -25.68
N ARG A 205 21.02 -10.95 -24.88
CA ARG A 205 21.91 -12.11 -24.93
C ARG A 205 21.84 -12.84 -26.28
N GLU A 206 20.68 -12.87 -26.91
CA GLU A 206 20.52 -13.44 -28.25
C GLU A 206 21.22 -12.58 -29.31
N ARG A 207 21.14 -11.25 -29.18
CA ARG A 207 21.86 -10.31 -30.06
C ARG A 207 23.37 -10.42 -29.89
N GLU A 208 23.86 -10.42 -28.66
CA GLU A 208 25.30 -10.44 -28.36
C GLU A 208 25.97 -11.74 -28.81
N ARG A 209 25.27 -12.88 -28.70
CA ARG A 209 25.82 -14.18 -29.10
C ARG A 209 25.67 -14.48 -30.59
N GLY A 210 25.03 -13.60 -31.36
CA GLY A 210 24.74 -13.81 -32.78
C GLY A 210 23.84 -15.02 -33.05
N THR A 211 23.18 -15.57 -32.02
CA THR A 211 22.39 -16.80 -32.14
C THR A 211 21.03 -16.58 -32.80
N ILE A 212 20.61 -15.31 -33.00
CA ILE A 212 19.44 -14.96 -33.80
C ILE A 212 19.53 -15.56 -35.20
N GLU A 213 20.68 -15.43 -35.86
CA GLU A 213 20.89 -15.92 -37.22
C GLU A 213 20.89 -17.45 -37.26
N GLN A 214 21.47 -18.10 -36.24
CA GLN A 214 21.45 -19.57 -36.12
C GLN A 214 20.04 -20.11 -35.84
N LEU A 215 19.21 -19.41 -35.06
CA LEU A 215 17.83 -19.83 -34.77
C LEU A 215 16.97 -19.87 -36.03
N ILE A 216 17.15 -18.92 -36.97
CA ILE A 216 16.36 -18.82 -38.20
C ILE A 216 16.61 -20.00 -39.16
N VAL A 217 17.80 -20.62 -39.11
CA VAL A 217 18.20 -21.71 -40.01
C VAL A 217 17.94 -23.11 -39.41
N THR A 218 17.60 -23.19 -38.11
CA THR A 218 17.30 -24.48 -37.47
C THR A 218 15.90 -25.00 -37.82
N PRO A 219 15.71 -26.32 -37.99
CA PRO A 219 14.40 -26.93 -38.27
C PRO A 219 13.54 -27.05 -37.00
N ILE A 220 13.31 -25.91 -36.33
CA ILE A 220 12.51 -25.75 -35.11
C ILE A 220 11.31 -24.88 -35.44
N ARG A 221 10.11 -25.21 -34.94
CA ARG A 221 8.92 -24.39 -35.16
C ARG A 221 8.97 -23.13 -34.29
N SER A 222 8.46 -22.00 -34.78
CA SER A 222 8.47 -20.71 -34.05
C SER A 222 7.86 -20.81 -32.64
N TRP A 223 6.77 -21.55 -32.46
CA TRP A 223 6.16 -21.75 -31.13
C TRP A 223 6.99 -22.64 -30.21
N GLU A 224 7.73 -23.63 -30.73
CA GLU A 224 8.62 -24.49 -29.92
C GLU A 224 9.78 -23.67 -29.35
N LEU A 225 10.27 -22.70 -30.12
CA LEU A 225 11.30 -21.77 -29.72
C LEU A 225 10.78 -20.78 -28.67
N VAL A 226 9.60 -20.20 -28.89
CA VAL A 226 8.94 -19.28 -27.95
C VAL A 226 8.67 -19.97 -26.61
N VAL A 227 7.98 -21.12 -26.61
CA VAL A 227 7.68 -21.87 -25.38
C VAL A 227 8.97 -22.36 -24.72
N GLY A 228 9.93 -22.85 -25.51
CA GLY A 228 11.20 -23.35 -25.00
C GLY A 228 12.04 -22.28 -24.28
N LYS A 229 11.88 -21.01 -24.65
CA LYS A 229 12.52 -19.86 -24.00
C LYS A 229 11.71 -19.31 -22.83
N ILE A 230 10.42 -19.06 -23.02
CA ILE A 230 9.56 -18.44 -22.00
C ILE A 230 9.42 -19.35 -20.78
N LEU A 231 9.30 -20.67 -20.97
CA LEU A 231 9.02 -21.59 -19.88
C LEU A 231 10.09 -21.58 -18.77
N PRO A 232 11.41 -21.63 -19.05
CA PRO A 232 12.45 -21.45 -18.04
C PRO A 232 12.29 -20.15 -17.22
N TYR A 233 12.05 -19.02 -17.87
CA TYR A 233 11.88 -17.73 -17.20
C TYR A 233 10.58 -17.67 -16.38
N ALA A 234 9.50 -18.26 -16.89
CA ALA A 234 8.24 -18.34 -16.16
C ALA A 234 8.39 -19.17 -14.87
N ILE A 235 9.09 -20.31 -14.93
CA ILE A 235 9.37 -21.14 -13.75
C ILE A 235 10.21 -20.36 -12.72
N LEU A 236 11.20 -19.58 -13.18
CA LEU A 236 12.00 -18.74 -12.29
C LEU A 236 11.17 -17.65 -11.61
N ALA A 237 10.28 -16.98 -12.35
CA ALA A 237 9.37 -16.00 -11.77
C ALA A 237 8.38 -16.62 -10.76
N PHE A 238 7.98 -17.88 -10.95
CA PHE A 238 7.19 -18.61 -9.95
C PHE A 238 7.99 -18.94 -8.68
N ILE A 239 9.27 -19.31 -8.83
CA ILE A 239 10.16 -19.54 -7.69
C ILE A 239 10.35 -18.24 -6.91
N ASP A 240 10.58 -17.13 -7.60
CA ASP A 240 10.70 -15.81 -6.99
C ASP A 240 9.39 -15.36 -6.31
N THR A 241 8.23 -15.58 -6.94
CA THR A 241 6.92 -15.34 -6.31
C THR A 241 6.81 -16.12 -4.99
N LEU A 242 7.20 -17.40 -4.98
CA LEU A 242 7.18 -18.22 -3.78
C LEU A 242 8.15 -17.68 -2.72
N GLU A 243 9.36 -17.31 -3.12
CA GLU A 243 10.39 -16.74 -2.25
C GLU A 243 9.89 -15.46 -1.55
N ILE A 244 9.37 -14.50 -2.32
CA ILE A 244 8.88 -13.23 -1.79
C ILE A 244 7.66 -13.47 -0.90
N LEU A 245 6.75 -14.38 -1.24
CA LEU A 245 5.60 -14.72 -0.40
C LEU A 245 6.03 -15.35 0.92
N VAL A 246 7.01 -16.26 0.90
CA VAL A 246 7.55 -16.89 2.11
C VAL A 246 8.20 -15.85 3.02
N ILE A 247 9.03 -14.96 2.46
CA ILE A 247 9.68 -13.90 3.25
C ILE A 247 8.63 -12.90 3.75
N GLY A 248 7.71 -12.46 2.89
CA GLY A 248 6.62 -11.55 3.27
C GLY A 248 5.74 -12.11 4.39
N HIS A 249 5.46 -13.40 4.37
CA HIS A 249 4.64 -14.03 5.40
C HIS A 249 5.41 -14.28 6.71
N TRP A 250 6.60 -14.91 6.65
CA TRP A 250 7.33 -15.31 7.86
C TRP A 250 8.19 -14.20 8.47
N TRP A 251 8.78 -13.32 7.66
CA TRP A 251 9.62 -12.23 8.16
C TRP A 251 8.80 -10.98 8.48
N PHE A 252 7.93 -10.57 7.55
CA PHE A 252 7.13 -9.35 7.69
C PHE A 252 5.77 -9.59 8.35
N GLY A 253 5.41 -10.84 8.64
CA GLY A 253 4.16 -11.20 9.32
C GLY A 253 2.90 -10.91 8.49
N VAL A 254 3.02 -10.74 7.18
CA VAL A 254 1.90 -10.36 6.32
C VAL A 254 0.90 -11.52 6.24
N PRO A 255 -0.36 -11.33 6.64
CA PRO A 255 -1.33 -12.40 6.65
C PRO A 255 -1.84 -12.68 5.23
N VAL A 256 -1.57 -13.87 4.71
CA VAL A 256 -2.12 -14.33 3.43
C VAL A 256 -3.56 -14.81 3.65
N ARG A 257 -4.50 -13.88 3.65
CA ARG A 257 -5.94 -14.17 3.81
C ARG A 257 -6.55 -14.51 2.44
N GLY A 258 -6.44 -15.77 2.01
CA GLY A 258 -7.01 -16.25 0.75
C GLY A 258 -6.47 -17.61 0.31
N HIS A 259 -6.89 -18.06 -0.87
CA HIS A 259 -6.39 -19.31 -1.45
C HIS A 259 -5.04 -19.07 -2.12
N VAL A 260 -3.96 -19.68 -1.61
CA VAL A 260 -2.60 -19.53 -2.16
C VAL A 260 -2.54 -19.88 -3.65
N GLY A 261 -3.31 -20.88 -4.10
CA GLY A 261 -3.39 -21.22 -5.51
C GLY A 261 -3.96 -20.10 -6.41
N LEU A 262 -4.80 -19.20 -5.87
CA LEU A 262 -5.29 -18.04 -6.62
C LEU A 262 -4.15 -17.03 -6.84
N VAL A 263 -3.30 -16.83 -5.82
CA VAL A 263 -2.10 -15.99 -5.93
C VAL A 263 -1.19 -16.54 -7.01
N PHE A 264 -0.89 -17.85 -7.00
CA PHE A 264 -0.09 -18.47 -8.05
C PHE A 264 -0.73 -18.34 -9.44
N LEU A 265 -2.04 -18.51 -9.56
CA LEU A 265 -2.72 -18.39 -10.85
C LEU A 265 -2.66 -16.96 -11.40
N LEU A 266 -2.90 -15.95 -10.56
CA LEU A 266 -2.81 -14.53 -10.93
C LEU A 266 -1.38 -14.10 -11.23
N SER A 267 -0.40 -14.52 -10.40
CA SER A 267 1.02 -14.32 -10.67
C SER A 267 1.44 -15.00 -11.97
N GLY A 268 0.93 -16.18 -12.27
CA GLY A 268 1.17 -16.88 -13.53
C GLY A 268 0.64 -16.14 -14.75
N LEU A 269 -0.60 -15.65 -14.68
CA LEU A 269 -1.18 -14.79 -15.72
C LEU A 269 -0.36 -13.51 -15.91
N PHE A 270 0.06 -12.88 -14.81
CA PHE A 270 0.89 -11.69 -14.84
C PHE A 270 2.25 -11.96 -15.51
N VAL A 271 2.94 -13.02 -15.09
CA VAL A 271 4.22 -13.46 -15.64
C VAL A 271 4.11 -13.76 -17.14
N ILE A 272 3.11 -14.53 -17.56
CA ILE A 272 2.90 -14.85 -18.98
C ILE A 272 2.60 -13.57 -19.78
N SER A 273 1.78 -12.67 -19.25
CA SER A 273 1.48 -11.38 -19.90
C SER A 273 2.73 -10.50 -20.04
N SER A 274 3.59 -10.48 -19.03
CA SER A 274 4.81 -9.65 -19.01
C SER A 274 5.94 -10.22 -19.89
N LEU A 275 6.05 -11.55 -19.98
CA LEU A 275 7.00 -12.25 -20.85
C LEU A 275 6.52 -12.33 -22.30
N GLY A 276 5.23 -12.07 -22.56
CA GLY A 276 4.58 -12.17 -23.87
C GLY A 276 4.81 -10.98 -24.81
N ILE A 277 5.78 -10.11 -24.51
CA ILE A 277 6.21 -8.99 -25.36
C ILE A 277 7.36 -9.43 -26.26
#